data_AF-A0A822CUX0-F1
#
_entry.id   AF-A0A822CUX0-F1
#
_cell.length_a   1.000
_cell.length_b   1.000
_cell.length_c   1.000
_cell.angle_alpha   90.00
_cell.angle_beta   90.00
_cell.angle_gamma   90.00
#
_symmetry.space_group_name_H-M   'P 1'
#
loop_
_entity.id
_entity.type
_entity.pdbx_description
1 polymer ?
#
loop_
_entity_poly.entity_id
_entity_poly.type
_entity_poly.pdbx_seq_one_letter_code
_entity_poly.pdbx_strand_id
1 'polypeptide(L)'
;TIRKHSQLLQSTNTSQQQFKRWTPLHINEGQSSYAQEQLWVDEYVRYHAIEKTQKRGAINNQPQVKEIVCGKISIKRLINALQLIVKKHAVLRTSLNYDEEKQLLKQTIEPLTTMNYSFRISSISNDEGEDEQLMRIFVEEVRSTDCFDLEQGQAFRCHIVRRRKNEELRENDDTLVKGDLIVLNTHHAAFDGRSIETLINDLRQSYLFGELEELDLNYIDYSYYERHMDMSDARKYWKNLLDGYDINRQRLKLP
;
A
#
# COMPACT_ATOMS: atom_id res chain seq x y z
N THR A 1 8.75 -29.25 -20.71
CA THR A 1 9.88 -29.34 -21.67
C THR A 1 9.56 -28.50 -22.88
N ILE A 2 10.58 -27.99 -23.57
CA ILE A 2 10.40 -27.20 -24.80
C ILE A 2 9.53 -27.97 -25.83
N ARG A 3 9.73 -29.29 -25.93
CA ARG A 3 8.91 -30.18 -26.79
C ARG A 3 7.42 -30.16 -26.45
N LYS A 4 7.06 -30.24 -25.16
CA LYS A 4 5.65 -30.17 -24.71
C LYS A 4 5.03 -28.79 -24.99
N HIS A 5 5.79 -27.71 -24.78
CA HIS A 5 5.32 -26.35 -25.05
C HIS A 5 5.10 -26.11 -26.55
N SER A 6 6.02 -26.59 -27.40
CA SER A 6 5.87 -26.53 -28.86
C SER A 6 4.62 -27.29 -29.35
N GLN A 7 4.37 -28.49 -28.82
CA GLN A 7 3.15 -29.25 -29.14
C GLN A 7 1.87 -28.50 -28.72
N LEU A 8 1.87 -27.86 -27.55
CA LEU A 8 0.76 -27.02 -27.06
C LEU A 8 0.48 -25.83 -27.99
N LEU A 9 1.52 -25.11 -28.41
CA LEU A 9 1.41 -23.98 -29.33
C LEU A 9 0.93 -24.39 -30.73
N GLN A 10 1.25 -25.60 -31.18
CA GLN A 10 0.80 -26.15 -32.46
C GLN A 10 -0.63 -26.68 -32.42
N SER A 11 -1.07 -27.23 -31.27
CA SER A 11 -2.41 -27.80 -31.11
C SER A 11 -3.49 -26.77 -30.80
N THR A 12 -3.08 -25.61 -30.28
CA THR A 12 -4.01 -24.50 -30.06
C THR A 12 -4.06 -23.66 -31.34
N ASN A 13 -5.24 -23.52 -31.94
CA ASN A 13 -5.56 -22.48 -32.92
C ASN A 13 -5.56 -21.10 -32.23
N THR A 14 -4.54 -20.80 -31.42
CA THR A 14 -4.21 -19.47 -30.90
C THR A 14 -3.59 -18.65 -32.03
N SER A 15 -4.24 -18.64 -33.18
CA SER A 15 -4.22 -17.49 -34.07
C SER A 15 -4.71 -16.30 -33.24
N GLN A 16 -3.75 -15.56 -32.67
CA GLN A 16 -3.92 -14.22 -32.12
C GLN A 16 -4.92 -14.10 -30.95
N GLN A 17 -4.59 -14.63 -29.77
CA GLN A 17 -4.86 -13.78 -28.59
C GLN A 17 -3.89 -12.62 -28.71
N GLN A 18 -4.33 -11.57 -29.40
CA GLN A 18 -3.59 -10.32 -29.48
C GLN A 18 -3.54 -9.80 -28.04
N PHE A 19 -2.42 -10.03 -27.34
CA PHE A 19 -2.18 -9.45 -26.03
C PHE A 19 -2.20 -7.93 -26.23
N LYS A 20 -3.37 -7.33 -26.02
CA LYS A 20 -3.53 -5.89 -26.15
C LYS A 20 -2.79 -5.28 -24.98
N ARG A 21 -1.62 -4.71 -25.28
CA ARG A 21 -0.85 -3.94 -24.30
C ARG A 21 -1.77 -2.88 -23.73
N TRP A 22 -1.85 -2.81 -22.40
CA TRP A 22 -2.55 -1.75 -21.72
C TRP A 22 -1.88 -0.42 -22.01
N THR A 23 -2.70 0.60 -22.21
CA THR A 23 -2.29 1.97 -22.49
C THR A 23 -2.79 2.87 -21.36
N PRO A 24 -2.09 3.97 -21.06
CA PRO A 24 -2.56 4.92 -20.07
C PRO A 24 -3.93 5.47 -20.48
N LEU A 25 -4.87 5.57 -19.54
CA LEU A 25 -6.20 6.08 -19.80
C LEU A 25 -6.30 7.59 -19.57
N HIS A 26 -5.32 8.19 -18.88
CA HIS A 26 -5.28 9.60 -18.50
C HIS A 26 -6.52 10.03 -17.69
N ILE A 27 -7.01 9.14 -16.83
CA ILE A 27 -8.13 9.38 -15.91
C ILE A 27 -7.62 9.60 -14.49
N ASN A 28 -8.35 10.42 -13.73
CA ASN A 28 -8.09 10.64 -12.31
C ASN A 28 -9.18 10.05 -11.41
N GLU A 29 -10.26 9.52 -11.98
CA GLU A 29 -11.32 8.87 -11.23
C GLU A 29 -11.87 7.66 -11.96
N GLY A 30 -12.35 6.67 -11.21
CA GLY A 30 -12.87 5.44 -11.75
C GLY A 30 -13.37 4.50 -10.66
N GLN A 31 -13.83 3.32 -11.06
CA GLN A 31 -14.17 2.26 -10.11
C GLN A 31 -12.89 1.67 -9.50
N SER A 32 -12.92 1.35 -8.20
CA SER A 32 -11.81 0.67 -7.52
C SER A 32 -11.53 -0.71 -8.13
N SER A 33 -10.34 -1.26 -7.88
CA SER A 33 -10.08 -2.69 -8.14
C SER A 33 -10.99 -3.59 -7.28
N TYR A 34 -11.13 -4.86 -7.66
CA TYR A 34 -11.86 -5.83 -6.83
C TYR A 34 -11.19 -5.99 -5.45
N ALA A 35 -9.86 -5.92 -5.39
CA ALA A 35 -9.10 -6.04 -4.14
C ALA A 35 -9.32 -4.85 -3.21
N GLN A 36 -9.31 -3.62 -3.75
CA GLN A 36 -9.63 -2.41 -2.98
C GLN A 36 -11.06 -2.46 -2.43
N GLU A 37 -12.02 -2.89 -3.26
CA GLU A 37 -13.42 -3.04 -2.85
C GLU A 37 -13.55 -4.05 -1.70
N GLN A 38 -12.89 -5.20 -1.82
CA GLN A 38 -12.92 -6.23 -0.76
C GLN A 38 -12.31 -5.72 0.56
N LEU A 39 -11.17 -5.03 0.52
CA LEU A 39 -10.53 -4.48 1.71
C LEU A 39 -11.41 -3.43 2.37
N TRP A 40 -11.98 -2.51 1.59
CA TRP A 40 -12.88 -1.48 2.09
C TRP A 40 -14.14 -2.10 2.73
N VAL A 41 -14.75 -3.11 2.10
CA VAL A 41 -15.91 -3.81 2.68
C VAL A 41 -15.55 -4.54 3.97
N ASP A 42 -14.41 -5.23 4.03
CA ASP A 42 -13.97 -5.93 5.25
C ASP A 42 -13.76 -4.94 6.40
N GLU A 43 -13.14 -3.79 6.14
CA GLU A 43 -13.00 -2.71 7.13
C GLU A 43 -14.35 -2.12 7.53
N TYR A 44 -15.19 -1.77 6.56
CA TYR A 44 -16.51 -1.20 6.81
C TYR A 44 -17.36 -2.12 7.69
N VAL A 45 -17.42 -3.42 7.38
CA VAL A 45 -18.16 -4.41 8.19
C VAL A 45 -17.56 -4.54 9.59
N ARG A 46 -16.23 -4.51 9.74
CA ARG A 46 -15.58 -4.66 11.05
C ARG A 46 -15.73 -3.43 11.94
N TYR A 47 -15.76 -2.23 11.37
CA TYR A 47 -15.72 -0.96 12.11
C TYR A 47 -17.09 -0.25 12.20
N HIS A 48 -17.96 -0.40 11.20
CA HIS A 48 -19.23 0.33 11.13
C HIS A 48 -20.46 -0.54 11.41
N ALA A 49 -20.42 -1.85 11.13
CA ALA A 49 -21.60 -2.72 11.25
C ALA A 49 -21.78 -3.40 12.63
N ILE A 50 -20.79 -3.32 13.53
CA ILE A 50 -20.82 -3.96 14.85
C ILE A 50 -20.55 -2.89 15.91
N GLU A 51 -21.39 -2.81 16.95
CA GLU A 51 -21.47 -1.77 17.99
C GLU A 51 -20.23 -0.88 18.22
N LYS A 52 -20.47 0.45 18.24
CA LYS A 52 -19.52 1.57 18.48
C LYS A 52 -18.72 1.52 19.79
N THR A 53 -18.81 0.47 20.58
CA THR A 53 -18.26 0.37 21.95
C THR A 53 -16.86 -0.26 22.00
N GLN A 54 -16.36 -0.85 20.91
CA GLN A 54 -14.97 -1.29 20.81
C GLN A 54 -14.28 -0.59 19.64
N LYS A 55 -13.35 0.34 19.93
CA LYS A 55 -12.34 0.77 18.96
C LYS A 55 -11.51 -0.46 18.56
N ARG A 56 -11.93 -1.17 17.51
CA ARG A 56 -11.13 -2.23 16.92
C ARG A 56 -9.96 -1.55 16.21
N GLY A 57 -8.75 -2.07 16.41
CA GLY A 57 -7.56 -1.50 15.79
C GLY A 57 -7.59 -1.66 14.28
N ALA A 58 -6.90 -0.77 13.56
CA ALA A 58 -6.59 -0.91 12.14
C ALA A 58 -5.97 -2.28 11.86
N ILE A 59 -6.46 -2.98 10.84
CA ILE A 59 -6.00 -4.33 10.47
C ILE A 59 -5.19 -4.33 9.17
N ASN A 60 -5.32 -3.28 8.35
CA ASN A 60 -4.69 -3.16 7.06
C ASN A 60 -3.52 -2.18 7.05
N ASN A 61 -3.10 -1.69 8.21
CA ASN A 61 -1.82 -0.99 8.32
C ASN A 61 -0.68 -1.99 8.10
N GLN A 62 0.30 -1.61 7.29
CA GLN A 62 1.44 -2.45 6.93
C GLN A 62 2.77 -1.73 7.28
N PRO A 63 3.08 -1.51 8.57
CA PRO A 63 4.30 -0.82 8.95
C PRO A 63 5.55 -1.66 8.67
N GLN A 64 6.55 -1.02 8.07
CA GLN A 64 7.88 -1.56 7.80
C GLN A 64 8.91 -0.74 8.58
N VAL A 65 9.55 -1.37 9.55
CA VAL A 65 10.57 -0.72 10.39
C VAL A 65 11.96 -0.93 9.78
N LYS A 66 12.72 0.15 9.64
CA LYS A 66 14.12 0.15 9.20
C LYS A 66 14.97 0.85 10.26
N GLU A 67 15.89 0.11 10.86
CA GLU A 67 16.91 0.68 11.74
C GLU A 67 18.09 1.18 10.93
N ILE A 68 18.61 2.35 11.30
CA ILE A 68 19.89 2.82 10.76
C ILE A 68 21.01 2.00 11.39
N VAL A 69 21.71 1.23 10.57
CA VAL A 69 22.80 0.36 11.04
C VAL A 69 24.18 1.01 10.92
N CYS A 70 24.33 1.93 9.96
CA CYS A 70 25.57 2.66 9.70
C CYS A 70 25.30 3.97 8.94
N GLY A 71 26.29 4.85 8.95
CA GLY A 71 26.22 6.13 8.23
C GLY A 71 25.30 7.15 8.89
N LYS A 72 24.98 8.19 8.11
CA LYS A 72 24.14 9.32 8.49
C LYS A 72 23.13 9.57 7.38
N ILE A 73 21.85 9.73 7.72
CA ILE A 73 20.77 10.03 6.75
C ILE A 73 20.23 11.42 7.04
N SER A 74 20.15 12.29 6.04
CA SER A 74 19.47 13.58 6.17
C SER A 74 17.96 13.38 6.12
N ILE A 75 17.27 13.86 7.14
CA ILE A 75 15.82 13.78 7.29
C ILE A 75 15.14 14.63 6.22
N LYS A 76 15.64 15.84 5.95
CA LYS A 76 15.14 16.68 4.86
C LYS A 76 15.23 15.98 3.50
N ARG A 77 16.36 15.34 3.19
CA ARG A 77 16.51 14.55 1.95
C ARG A 77 15.56 13.35 1.92
N LEU A 78 15.39 12.67 3.05
CA LEU A 78 14.45 11.55 3.18
C LEU A 78 13.01 11.99 2.93
N ILE A 79 12.56 13.09 3.54
CA ILE A 79 11.23 13.64 3.34
C ILE A 79 11.00 14.00 1.88
N ASN A 80 11.94 14.71 1.25
CA ASN A 80 11.85 15.05 -0.17
C ASN A 80 11.79 13.79 -1.06
N ALA A 81 12.62 12.79 -0.76
CA ALA A 81 12.65 11.52 -1.47
C ALA A 81 11.29 10.78 -1.39
N LEU A 82 10.67 10.77 -0.21
CA LEU A 82 9.34 10.19 0.02
C LEU A 82 8.23 10.97 -0.68
N GLN A 83 8.30 12.31 -0.71
CA GLN A 83 7.35 13.13 -1.45
C GLN A 83 7.38 12.84 -2.96
N LEU A 84 8.57 12.61 -3.53
CA LEU A 84 8.74 12.20 -4.92
C LEU A 84 8.11 10.83 -5.21
N ILE A 85 8.21 9.89 -4.26
CA ILE A 85 7.56 8.57 -4.38
C ILE A 85 6.04 8.72 -4.41
N VAL A 86 5.46 9.47 -3.47
CA VAL A 86 4.00 9.72 -3.44
C VAL A 86 3.54 10.48 -4.70
N LYS A 87 4.39 11.36 -5.24
CA LYS A 87 4.12 12.03 -6.52
C LYS A 87 4.06 11.02 -7.68
N LYS A 88 5.08 10.16 -7.79
CA LYS A 88 5.20 9.14 -8.84
C LYS A 88 4.09 8.10 -8.78
N HIS A 89 3.81 7.57 -7.59
CA HIS A 89 2.86 6.49 -7.37
C HIS A 89 1.51 7.06 -6.92
N ALA A 90 0.65 7.37 -7.89
CA ALA A 90 -0.66 7.98 -7.63
C ALA A 90 -1.54 7.18 -6.64
N VAL A 91 -1.35 5.86 -6.56
CA VAL A 91 -2.08 4.98 -5.62
C VAL A 91 -1.87 5.38 -4.15
N LEU A 92 -0.71 5.93 -3.79
CA LEU A 92 -0.42 6.39 -2.42
C LEU A 92 -1.17 7.68 -2.05
N ARG A 93 -1.76 8.34 -3.05
CA ARG A 93 -2.57 9.56 -2.95
C ARG A 93 -3.97 9.40 -3.55
N THR A 94 -4.47 8.17 -3.60
CA THR A 94 -5.79 7.87 -4.17
C THR A 94 -6.79 7.73 -3.05
N SER A 95 -7.85 8.54 -3.08
CA SER A 95 -8.98 8.41 -2.17
C SER A 95 -9.92 7.29 -2.58
N LEU A 96 -10.59 6.67 -1.61
CA LEU A 96 -11.59 5.63 -1.79
C LEU A 96 -12.89 6.06 -1.11
N ASN A 97 -13.95 6.22 -1.91
CA ASN A 97 -15.24 6.74 -1.46
C ASN A 97 -16.37 5.88 -2.05
N TYR A 98 -17.31 5.44 -1.22
CA TYR A 98 -18.47 4.68 -1.70
C TYR A 98 -19.51 5.62 -2.32
N ASP A 99 -19.88 5.37 -3.57
CA ASP A 99 -20.93 6.10 -4.28
C ASP A 99 -22.25 5.33 -4.09
N GLU A 100 -23.13 5.85 -3.22
CA GLU A 100 -24.42 5.23 -2.92
C GLU A 100 -25.37 5.21 -4.13
N GLU A 101 -25.30 6.18 -5.04
CA GLU A 101 -26.18 6.19 -6.21
C GLU A 101 -25.77 5.13 -7.22
N LYS A 102 -24.46 4.95 -7.43
CA LYS A 102 -23.90 3.98 -8.38
C LYS A 102 -23.64 2.61 -7.76
N GLN A 103 -23.77 2.47 -6.44
CA GLN A 103 -23.51 1.24 -5.68
C GLN A 103 -22.13 0.65 -5.99
N LEU A 104 -21.10 1.50 -5.96
CA LEU A 104 -19.71 1.09 -6.21
C LEU A 104 -18.72 1.89 -5.36
N LEU A 105 -17.56 1.28 -5.09
CA LEU A 105 -16.43 2.00 -4.53
C LEU A 105 -15.71 2.78 -5.64
N LYS A 106 -15.70 4.11 -5.51
CA LYS A 106 -14.99 5.03 -6.40
C LYS A 106 -13.58 5.25 -5.87
N GLN A 107 -12.60 5.27 -6.77
CA GLN A 107 -11.25 5.73 -6.49
C GLN A 107 -11.01 7.08 -7.19
N THR A 108 -10.35 8.02 -6.51
CA THR A 108 -9.99 9.34 -7.07
C THR A 108 -8.54 9.67 -6.76
N ILE A 109 -7.75 10.00 -7.78
CA ILE A 109 -6.36 10.44 -7.63
C ILE A 109 -6.37 11.90 -7.15
N GLU A 110 -5.96 12.14 -5.90
CA GLU A 110 -5.94 13.48 -5.32
C GLU A 110 -4.82 14.33 -5.92
N PRO A 111 -5.08 15.61 -6.29
CA PRO A 111 -4.08 16.46 -6.89
C PRO A 111 -2.97 16.79 -5.88
N LEU A 112 -1.73 16.94 -6.37
CA LEU A 112 -0.57 17.24 -5.53
C LEU A 112 -0.72 18.53 -4.71
N THR A 113 -1.58 19.45 -5.15
CA THR A 113 -1.85 20.72 -4.46
C THR A 113 -2.67 20.56 -3.18
N THR A 114 -3.45 19.49 -3.05
CA THR A 114 -4.26 19.19 -1.86
C THR A 114 -3.61 18.14 -0.97
N MET A 115 -2.43 17.64 -1.35
CA MET A 115 -1.77 16.55 -0.64
C MET A 115 -1.28 16.96 0.74
N ASN A 116 -1.79 16.25 1.75
CA ASN A 116 -1.28 16.29 3.10
C ASN A 116 -0.33 15.11 3.33
N TYR A 117 0.97 15.37 3.40
CA TYR A 117 1.95 14.32 3.66
C TYR A 117 2.02 13.98 5.15
N SER A 118 1.74 12.72 5.50
CA SER A 118 1.79 12.25 6.89
C SER A 118 3.23 11.90 7.28
N PHE A 119 3.99 12.91 7.72
CA PHE A 119 5.35 12.77 8.22
C PHE A 119 5.43 13.14 9.70
N ARG A 120 5.85 12.18 10.54
CA ARG A 120 6.00 12.37 11.98
C ARG A 120 7.43 12.12 12.40
N ILE A 121 7.92 12.93 13.32
CA ILE A 121 9.21 12.73 13.99
C ILE A 121 8.96 12.69 15.49
N SER A 122 9.44 11.66 16.16
CA SER A 122 9.43 11.53 17.61
C SER A 122 10.82 11.22 18.13
N SER A 123 11.04 11.45 19.42
CA SER A 123 12.25 11.06 20.14
C SER A 123 11.86 10.21 21.35
N ILE A 124 12.66 9.19 21.65
CA ILE A 124 12.54 8.42 22.89
C ILE A 124 13.00 9.29 24.06
N SER A 125 12.14 9.46 25.07
CA SER A 125 12.47 10.23 26.27
C SER A 125 13.37 9.42 27.20
N ASN A 126 14.12 10.11 28.08
CA ASN A 126 14.91 9.46 29.12
C ASN A 126 14.08 9.05 30.35
N ASP A 127 12.84 9.52 30.44
CA ASP A 127 12.01 9.45 31.66
C ASP A 127 11.20 8.15 31.74
N GLU A 128 11.12 7.39 30.64
CA GLU A 128 10.42 6.11 30.54
C GLU A 128 11.31 5.05 29.89
N GLY A 129 11.03 3.77 30.11
CA GLY A 129 11.77 2.68 29.48
C GLY A 129 11.67 2.71 27.96
N GLU A 130 12.81 2.66 27.26
CA GLU A 130 12.88 2.70 25.79
C GLU A 130 11.98 1.66 25.13
N ASP A 131 12.02 0.41 25.62
CA ASP A 131 11.22 -0.69 25.07
C ASP A 131 9.71 -0.43 25.17
N GLU A 132 9.25 0.18 26.27
CA GLU A 132 7.84 0.53 26.47
C GLU A 132 7.40 1.62 25.49
N GLN A 133 8.24 2.64 25.29
CA GLN A 133 7.99 3.72 24.34
C GLN A 133 7.95 3.20 22.90
N LEU A 134 8.92 2.38 22.50
CA LEU A 134 8.96 1.74 21.19
C LEU A 134 7.74 0.84 20.98
N MET A 135 7.36 0.04 21.98
CA MET A 135 6.18 -0.81 21.90
C MET A 135 4.91 0.01 21.70
N ARG A 136 4.74 1.14 22.41
CA ARG A 136 3.60 2.04 22.17
C ARG A 136 3.58 2.59 20.76
N ILE A 137 4.73 3.05 20.24
CA ILE A 137 4.83 3.55 18.87
C ILE A 137 4.44 2.46 17.87
N PHE A 138 4.94 1.23 18.02
CA PHE A 138 4.60 0.15 17.11
C PHE A 138 3.13 -0.26 17.21
N VAL A 139 2.57 -0.32 18.42
CA VAL A 139 1.13 -0.57 18.59
C VAL A 139 0.30 0.52 17.93
N GLU A 140 0.70 1.79 18.04
CA GLU A 140 0.04 2.89 17.36
C GLU A 140 0.10 2.72 15.84
N GLU A 141 1.29 2.52 15.27
CA GLU A 141 1.46 2.37 13.81
C GLU A 141 0.73 1.14 13.24
N VAL A 142 0.64 0.04 14.00
CA VAL A 142 -0.07 -1.17 13.56
C VAL A 142 -1.59 -1.06 13.73
N ARG A 143 -2.07 -0.48 14.83
CA ARG A 143 -3.48 -0.60 15.25
C ARG A 143 -4.26 0.70 15.27
N SER A 144 -3.62 1.86 15.14
CA SER A 144 -4.36 3.12 15.14
C SER A 144 -5.12 3.29 13.82
N THR A 145 -6.40 3.58 13.94
CA THR A 145 -7.26 4.02 12.82
C THR A 145 -6.90 5.43 12.37
N ASP A 146 -6.17 6.19 13.19
CA ASP A 146 -5.80 7.58 12.90
C ASP A 146 -4.50 7.67 12.08
N CYS A 147 -3.92 6.53 11.69
CA CYS A 147 -2.72 6.50 10.84
C CYS A 147 -2.99 6.91 9.40
N PHE A 148 -4.20 6.62 8.89
CA PHE A 148 -4.57 6.81 7.50
C PHE A 148 -5.99 7.36 7.38
N ASP A 149 -6.22 8.14 6.33
CA ASP A 149 -7.54 8.62 5.92
C ASP A 149 -7.69 8.31 4.43
N LEU A 150 -8.33 7.17 4.13
CA LEU A 150 -8.52 6.73 2.74
C LEU A 150 -9.55 7.59 2.00
N GLU A 151 -10.47 8.25 2.68
CA GLU A 151 -11.45 9.14 2.03
C GLU A 151 -10.75 10.40 1.49
N GLN A 152 -9.60 10.77 2.09
CA GLN A 152 -8.75 11.88 1.66
C GLN A 152 -7.47 11.43 0.91
N GLY A 153 -7.34 10.15 0.57
CA GLY A 153 -6.18 9.63 -0.16
C GLY A 153 -4.88 9.64 0.64
N GLN A 154 -4.93 9.60 1.97
CA GLN A 154 -3.75 9.53 2.83
C GLN A 154 -3.44 8.06 3.14
N ALA A 155 -2.90 7.32 2.17
CA ALA A 155 -2.60 5.89 2.29
C ALA A 155 -1.13 5.58 2.64
N PHE A 156 -0.29 6.62 2.81
CA PHE A 156 1.13 6.51 3.11
C PHE A 156 1.53 7.45 4.25
N ARG A 157 2.37 6.94 5.17
CA ARG A 157 2.89 7.66 6.33
C ARG A 157 4.34 7.26 6.57
N CYS A 158 5.15 8.21 7.03
CA CYS A 158 6.49 7.91 7.56
C CYS A 158 6.62 8.47 8.97
N HIS A 159 7.03 7.61 9.91
CA HIS A 159 7.32 7.98 11.28
C HIS A 159 8.79 7.71 11.58
N ILE A 160 9.54 8.78 11.82
CA ILE A 160 10.94 8.75 12.24
C ILE A 160 10.98 8.72 13.76
N VAL A 161 11.69 7.75 14.33
CA VAL A 161 11.88 7.62 15.78
C VAL A 161 13.36 7.80 16.10
N ARG A 162 13.70 8.91 16.75
CA ARG A 162 15.06 9.19 17.22
C ARG A 162 15.27 8.49 18.55
N ARG A 163 16.28 7.62 18.63
CA ARG A 163 16.59 6.82 19.83
C ARG A 163 17.73 7.42 20.65
N ARG A 164 18.24 8.58 20.23
CA ARG A 164 19.29 9.32 20.94
C ARG A 164 18.76 10.05 22.17
N LYS A 165 19.58 10.09 23.21
CA LYS A 165 19.30 10.85 24.44
C LYS A 165 19.35 12.35 24.14
N ASN A 166 18.47 13.13 24.77
CA ASN A 166 18.28 14.58 24.53
C ASN A 166 19.57 15.42 24.53
N GLU A 167 20.61 15.00 25.25
CA GLU A 167 21.91 15.71 25.33
C GLU A 167 22.72 15.67 24.01
N GLU A 168 22.46 14.70 23.12
CA GLU A 168 23.12 14.56 21.82
C GLU A 168 22.34 15.20 20.65
N LEU A 169 21.07 15.56 20.89
CA LEU A 169 20.20 16.17 19.90
C LEU A 169 20.39 17.68 19.95
N ARG A 170 21.20 18.20 19.01
CA ARG A 170 21.33 19.64 18.81
C ARG A 170 20.01 20.20 18.27
N GLU A 171 19.70 21.42 18.68
CA GLU A 171 18.68 22.24 18.00
C GLU A 171 19.05 22.30 16.49
N ASN A 172 18.11 21.93 15.62
CA ASN A 172 18.31 21.77 14.15
C ASN A 172 19.08 20.52 13.67
N ASP A 173 19.18 19.46 14.47
CA ASP A 173 19.73 18.21 13.96
C ASP A 173 18.81 17.59 12.88
N ASP A 174 19.24 17.62 11.63
CA ASP A 174 18.59 17.02 10.46
C ASP A 174 19.07 15.58 10.18
N THR A 175 19.80 14.94 11.09
CA THR A 175 20.45 13.66 10.79
C THR A 175 19.84 12.50 11.56
N LEU A 176 19.66 11.36 10.90
CA LEU A 176 19.48 10.05 11.54
C LEU A 176 20.81 9.33 11.58
N VAL A 177 21.10 8.69 12.72
CA VAL A 177 22.34 7.94 12.95
C VAL A 177 22.04 6.53 13.41
N LYS A 178 23.09 5.73 13.62
CA LYS A 178 22.97 4.34 14.06
C LYS A 178 22.02 4.21 15.26
N GLY A 179 21.04 3.32 15.14
CA GLY A 179 20.02 3.07 16.16
C GLY A 179 18.70 3.78 15.90
N ASP A 180 18.69 4.95 15.24
CA ASP A 180 17.43 5.62 14.88
C ASP A 180 16.58 4.75 13.95
N LEU A 181 15.25 4.90 14.00
CA LEU A 181 14.31 4.10 13.23
C LEU A 181 13.54 4.94 12.21
N ILE A 182 13.27 4.35 11.05
CA ILE A 182 12.32 4.83 10.05
C ILE A 182 11.20 3.80 9.96
N VAL A 183 9.98 4.20 10.28
CA VAL A 183 8.77 3.39 10.09
C VAL A 183 8.06 3.90 8.84
N LEU A 184 8.12 3.12 7.76
CA LEU A 184 7.34 3.36 6.54
C LEU A 184 6.03 2.59 6.67
N ASN A 185 4.91 3.28 6.74
CA ASN A 185 3.61 2.66 6.93
C ASN A 185 2.72 2.96 5.73
N THR A 186 2.01 1.92 5.27
CA THR A 186 1.10 1.98 4.14
C THR A 186 -0.21 1.32 4.50
N HIS A 187 -1.30 1.82 3.94
CA HIS A 187 -2.56 1.09 3.96
C HIS A 187 -2.56 -0.02 2.89
N HIS A 188 -3.05 -1.22 3.23
CA HIS A 188 -3.05 -2.38 2.32
C HIS A 188 -3.87 -2.14 1.03
N ALA A 189 -4.83 -1.22 1.06
CA ALA A 189 -5.60 -0.82 -0.12
C ALA A 189 -4.74 -0.15 -1.23
N ALA A 190 -3.55 0.35 -0.88
CA ALA A 190 -2.62 1.00 -1.80
C ALA A 190 -1.29 0.27 -1.96
N PHE A 191 -1.06 -0.83 -1.23
CA PHE A 191 0.25 -1.43 -1.11
C PHE A 191 0.19 -2.95 -0.85
N ASP A 192 1.15 -3.68 -1.41
CA ASP A 192 1.30 -5.13 -1.21
C ASP A 192 2.78 -5.52 -0.97
N GLY A 193 3.02 -6.81 -0.74
CA GLY A 193 4.39 -7.30 -0.49
C GLY A 193 5.35 -7.11 -1.67
N ARG A 194 4.85 -7.07 -2.92
CA ARG A 194 5.68 -6.81 -4.11
C ARG A 194 6.03 -5.33 -4.25
N SER A 195 5.18 -4.45 -3.75
CA SER A 195 5.37 -3.00 -3.74
C SER A 195 6.56 -2.57 -2.87
N ILE A 196 6.98 -3.39 -1.90
CA ILE A 196 8.14 -3.12 -1.03
C ILE A 196 9.43 -2.94 -1.84
N GLU A 197 9.70 -3.82 -2.80
CA GLU A 197 10.94 -3.74 -3.60
C GLU A 197 10.96 -2.45 -4.43
N THR A 198 9.82 -2.10 -5.03
CA THR A 198 9.65 -0.86 -5.80
C THR A 198 9.85 0.36 -4.90
N LEU A 199 9.22 0.39 -3.72
CA LEU A 199 9.35 1.49 -2.75
C LEU A 199 10.81 1.70 -2.33
N ILE A 200 11.52 0.63 -2.00
CA ILE A 200 12.92 0.72 -1.55
C ILE A 200 13.84 1.16 -2.69
N ASN A 201 13.64 0.66 -3.91
CA ASN A 201 14.42 1.09 -5.06
C ASN A 201 14.19 2.57 -5.37
N ASP A 202 12.93 3.00 -5.42
CA ASP A 202 12.59 4.40 -5.68
C ASP A 202 13.08 5.31 -4.55
N LEU A 203 12.99 4.89 -3.28
CA LEU A 203 13.55 5.66 -2.17
C LEU A 203 15.06 5.84 -2.32
N ARG A 204 15.79 4.80 -2.73
CA ARG A 204 17.23 4.93 -3.00
C ARG A 204 17.49 5.93 -4.13
N GLN A 205 16.78 5.82 -5.24
CA GLN A 205 16.96 6.69 -6.41
C GLN A 205 16.62 8.15 -6.08
N SER A 206 15.45 8.41 -5.52
CA SER A 206 15.01 9.76 -5.17
C SER A 206 15.86 10.38 -4.06
N TYR A 207 16.34 9.59 -3.10
CA TYR A 207 17.23 10.10 -2.06
C TYR A 207 18.62 10.48 -2.60
N LEU A 208 19.20 9.66 -3.49
CA LEU A 208 20.54 9.89 -4.04
C LEU A 208 20.56 10.98 -5.11
N PHE A 209 19.59 10.94 -6.04
CA PHE A 209 19.59 11.76 -7.24
C PHE A 209 18.55 12.89 -7.22
N GLY A 210 17.55 12.84 -6.33
CA GLY A 210 16.53 13.87 -6.24
C GLY A 210 15.46 13.80 -7.35
N GLU A 211 15.39 12.70 -8.09
CA GLU A 211 14.47 12.51 -9.20
C GLU A 211 14.01 11.05 -9.32
N LEU A 212 12.86 10.86 -9.99
CA LEU A 212 12.34 9.55 -10.37
C LEU A 212 11.74 9.63 -11.77
N GLU A 213 11.89 8.56 -12.53
CA GLU A 213 11.20 8.40 -13.82
C GLU A 213 9.69 8.33 -13.62
N GLU A 214 8.95 8.95 -14.54
CA GLU A 214 7.49 8.89 -14.56
C GLU A 214 7.00 7.48 -14.92
N LEU A 215 5.79 7.13 -14.46
CA LEU A 215 5.15 5.87 -14.79
C LEU A 215 4.26 6.05 -16.01
N ASP A 216 4.38 5.12 -16.96
CA ASP A 216 3.43 5.04 -18.08
C ASP A 216 2.02 4.67 -17.59
N LEU A 217 1.92 3.75 -16.62
CA LEU A 217 0.65 3.24 -16.10
C LEU A 217 0.54 3.49 -14.61
N ASN A 218 -0.65 3.90 -14.18
CA ASN A 218 -1.04 4.04 -12.79
C ASN A 218 -1.97 2.89 -12.37
N TYR A 219 -2.15 2.72 -11.06
CA TYR A 219 -3.02 1.67 -10.51
C TYR A 219 -4.49 1.83 -10.93
N ILE A 220 -4.94 3.06 -11.22
CA ILE A 220 -6.29 3.31 -11.74
C ILE A 220 -6.48 2.69 -13.13
N ASP A 221 -5.43 2.67 -13.96
CA ASP A 221 -5.46 2.03 -15.27
C ASP A 221 -5.62 0.50 -15.10
N TYR A 222 -4.85 -0.09 -14.18
CA TYR A 222 -5.00 -1.51 -13.80
C TYR A 222 -6.44 -1.81 -13.39
N SER A 223 -7.00 -1.00 -12.50
CA SER A 223 -8.36 -1.21 -11.97
C SER A 223 -9.41 -1.15 -13.08
N TYR A 224 -9.27 -0.19 -14.01
CA TYR A 224 -10.14 -0.12 -15.19
C TYR A 224 -10.01 -1.39 -16.04
N TYR A 225 -8.80 -1.79 -16.40
CA TYR A 225 -8.60 -2.96 -17.23
C TYR A 225 -9.12 -4.24 -16.56
N GLU A 226 -8.85 -4.43 -15.26
CA GLU A 226 -9.35 -5.55 -14.46
C GLU A 226 -10.88 -5.66 -14.51
N ARG A 227 -11.59 -4.53 -14.33
CA ARG A 227 -13.06 -4.49 -14.38
C ARG A 227 -13.65 -4.83 -15.76
N HIS A 228 -12.87 -4.65 -16.83
CA HIS A 228 -13.28 -4.93 -18.21
C HIS A 228 -12.75 -6.27 -18.74
N MET A 229 -12.00 -7.03 -17.95
CA MET A 229 -11.55 -8.37 -18.33
C MET A 229 -12.71 -9.38 -18.29
N ASP A 230 -12.79 -10.22 -19.33
CA ASP A 230 -13.71 -11.34 -19.31
C ASP A 230 -13.21 -12.43 -18.35
N MET A 231 -13.87 -12.50 -17.19
CA MET A 231 -13.59 -13.47 -16.13
C MET A 231 -14.55 -14.67 -16.16
N SER A 232 -15.32 -14.86 -17.23
CA SER A 232 -16.39 -15.87 -17.30
C SER A 232 -15.86 -17.30 -17.13
N ASP A 233 -14.77 -17.65 -17.83
CA ASP A 233 -14.16 -18.98 -17.72
C ASP A 233 -13.56 -19.22 -16.34
N ALA A 234 -12.86 -18.23 -15.79
CA ALA A 234 -12.32 -18.30 -14.42
C ALA A 234 -13.44 -18.48 -13.39
N ARG A 235 -14.54 -17.72 -13.51
CA ARG A 235 -15.72 -17.84 -12.65
C ARG A 235 -16.35 -19.23 -12.75
N LYS A 236 -16.51 -19.76 -13.97
CA LYS A 236 -17.04 -21.11 -14.21
C LYS A 236 -16.15 -22.18 -13.56
N TYR A 237 -14.83 -22.06 -13.73
CA TYR A 237 -13.86 -22.96 -13.11
C TYR A 237 -13.99 -22.97 -11.58
N TRP A 238 -13.92 -21.80 -10.94
CA TRP A 238 -14.00 -21.70 -9.49
C TRP A 238 -15.35 -22.17 -8.95
N LYS A 239 -16.45 -21.84 -9.63
CA LYS A 239 -17.79 -22.32 -9.27
C LYS A 239 -17.87 -23.85 -9.30
N ASN A 240 -17.33 -24.48 -10.33
CA ASN A 240 -17.32 -25.94 -10.45
C ASN A 240 -16.41 -26.60 -9.41
N LEU A 241 -15.24 -26.02 -9.15
CA LEU A 241 -14.29 -26.54 -8.16
C LEU A 241 -14.85 -26.45 -6.74
N LEU A 242 -15.59 -25.39 -6.44
CA LEU A 242 -16.18 -25.12 -5.13
C LEU A 242 -17.61 -25.66 -5.00
N ASP A 243 -18.13 -26.38 -6.00
CA ASP A 243 -19.46 -26.97 -5.93
C ASP A 243 -19.53 -28.03 -4.82
N GLY A 244 -20.49 -27.89 -3.91
CA GLY A 244 -20.60 -28.72 -2.71
C GLY A 244 -19.50 -28.50 -1.65
N TYR A 245 -18.63 -27.48 -1.79
CA TYR A 245 -17.62 -27.17 -0.79
C TYR A 245 -18.25 -26.66 0.51
N ASP A 246 -17.91 -27.29 1.63
CA ASP A 246 -18.29 -26.87 2.97
C ASP A 246 -17.03 -26.52 3.78
N ILE A 247 -16.85 -25.22 4.03
CA ILE A 247 -15.72 -24.64 4.74
C ILE A 247 -15.55 -25.20 6.16
N ASN A 248 -16.62 -25.72 6.77
CA ASN A 248 -16.59 -26.28 8.12
C ASN A 248 -16.24 -27.78 8.14
N ARG A 249 -16.30 -28.46 6.99
CA ARG A 249 -16.12 -29.92 6.92
C ARG A 249 -14.85 -30.35 6.22
N GLN A 250 -14.34 -29.57 5.26
CA GLN A 250 -13.16 -29.95 4.50
C GLN A 250 -12.30 -28.74 4.16
N ARG A 251 -10.98 -28.90 4.33
CA ARG A 251 -10.00 -27.91 3.85
C ARG A 251 -9.85 -28.07 2.33
N LEU A 252 -10.01 -26.98 1.58
CA LEU A 252 -9.85 -26.99 0.13
C LEU A 252 -8.48 -27.55 -0.25
N LYS A 253 -8.47 -28.57 -1.11
CA LYS A 253 -7.25 -29.09 -1.75
C LYS A 253 -7.27 -28.66 -3.20
N LEU A 254 -6.38 -27.72 -3.54
CA LEU A 254 -6.15 -27.37 -4.94
C LEU A 254 -5.44 -28.54 -5.65
N PRO A 255 -5.80 -28.83 -6.91
CA PRO A 255 -5.14 -29.87 -7.71
C PRO A 255 -3.65 -29.59 -7.96
#